data_AF-A0A6J4NRT5-F1
#
_entry.id   AF-A0A6J4NRT5-F1
#
_cell.length_a   1.000
_cell.length_b   1.000
_cell.length_c   1.000
_cell.angle_alpha   90.00
_cell.angle_beta   90.00
_cell.angle_gamma   90.00
#
_symmetry.space_group_name_H-M   'P 1'
#
loop_
_entity.id
_entity.type
_entity.pdbx_description
1 polymer ?
#
loop_
_entity_poly.entity_id
_entity_poly.type
_entity_poly.pdbx_seq_one_letter_code
_entity_poly.pdbx_strand_id
1 'polypeptide(L)'
;MGGFFAVAWAVAGRQTYKYFTNPAFLAPALFPLFFFVAFAGGLTRVGDIPGFNYAAGYIAFQYVWALLQAVTMGGAFTGFSIASDFENGFARRLMLAASNRYGIILGYTMASLVRAFMTGTLVTVLALVTGMPITGGFDFFGLIALAILANIAATLFGAGVAMMLRTQQAGPVIRTPI
;
A
#
# COMPACT_ATOMS: atom_id res chain seq x y z
N MET A 1 14.17 -24.14 -10.50
CA MET A 1 13.52 -22.80 -10.46
C MET A 1 12.02 -22.84 -10.14
N GLY A 2 11.27 -23.92 -10.44
CA GLY A 2 9.81 -23.97 -10.20
C GLY A 2 9.34 -23.74 -8.75
N GLY A 3 10.11 -24.18 -7.74
CA GLY A 3 9.71 -24.03 -6.33
C GLY A 3 9.67 -22.59 -5.81
N PHE A 4 10.45 -21.66 -6.37
CA PHE A 4 10.45 -20.25 -5.91
C PHE A 4 9.16 -19.54 -6.30
N PHE A 5 8.81 -19.58 -7.60
CA PHE A 5 7.60 -18.95 -8.11
C PHE A 5 6.33 -19.62 -7.58
N ALA A 6 6.34 -20.95 -7.42
CA ALA A 6 5.21 -21.68 -6.84
C ALA A 6 4.91 -21.22 -5.41
N VAL A 7 5.95 -21.07 -4.56
CA VAL A 7 5.79 -20.54 -3.20
C VAL A 7 5.27 -19.10 -3.22
N ALA A 8 5.83 -18.25 -4.09
CA ALA A 8 5.38 -16.86 -4.22
C ALA A 8 3.90 -16.76 -4.61
N TRP A 9 3.46 -17.57 -5.59
CA TRP A 9 2.07 -17.61 -6.02
C TRP A 9 1.12 -18.13 -4.95
N ALA A 10 1.50 -19.19 -4.24
CA ALA A 10 0.69 -19.72 -3.15
C ALA A 10 0.52 -18.70 -2.00
N VAL A 11 1.60 -18.02 -1.62
CA VAL A 11 1.55 -16.98 -0.57
C VAL A 11 0.75 -15.77 -1.04
N ALA A 12 0.99 -15.30 -2.27
CA ALA A 12 0.27 -14.17 -2.84
C ALA A 12 -1.24 -14.44 -2.91
N GLY A 13 -1.65 -15.56 -3.50
CA GLY A 13 -3.05 -15.95 -3.62
C GLY A 13 -3.76 -16.02 -2.25
N ARG A 14 -3.12 -16.62 -1.24
CA ARG A 14 -3.67 -16.68 0.12
C ARG A 14 -3.84 -15.28 0.72
N GLN A 15 -2.83 -14.43 0.61
CA GLN A 15 -2.86 -13.09 1.21
C GLN A 15 -3.88 -12.19 0.53
N THR A 16 -3.95 -12.24 -0.80
CA THR A 16 -4.97 -11.55 -1.59
C THR A 16 -6.38 -12.05 -1.21
N TYR A 17 -6.59 -13.37 -1.11
CA TYR A 17 -7.87 -13.92 -0.68
C TYR A 17 -8.27 -13.47 0.73
N LYS A 18 -7.33 -13.51 1.69
CA LYS A 18 -7.54 -13.05 3.07
C LYS A 18 -7.93 -11.56 3.12
N TYR A 19 -7.31 -10.75 2.27
CA TYR A 19 -7.61 -9.31 2.17
C TYR A 19 -9.05 -9.06 1.68
N PHE A 20 -9.46 -9.71 0.59
CA PHE A 20 -10.78 -9.48 -0.01
C PHE A 20 -11.92 -10.15 0.75
N THR A 21 -11.65 -11.22 1.49
CA THR A 21 -12.69 -11.97 2.22
C THR A 21 -12.93 -11.40 3.62
N ASN A 22 -11.99 -10.65 4.18
CA ASN A 22 -12.13 -10.10 5.53
C ASN A 22 -12.39 -8.58 5.48
N PRO A 23 -13.62 -8.13 5.79
CA PRO A 23 -14.00 -6.71 5.77
C PRO A 23 -13.13 -5.83 6.68
N ALA A 24 -12.56 -6.38 7.75
CA ALA A 24 -11.71 -5.63 8.67
C ALA A 24 -10.44 -5.09 8.00
N PHE A 25 -9.96 -5.71 6.92
CA PHE A 25 -8.82 -5.21 6.15
C PHE A 25 -9.21 -4.16 5.10
N LEU A 26 -10.50 -4.06 4.76
CA LEU A 26 -11.02 -3.05 3.84
C LEU A 26 -11.19 -1.69 4.52
N ALA A 27 -11.62 -1.67 5.80
CA ALA A 27 -11.86 -0.41 6.52
C ALA A 27 -10.65 0.54 6.58
N PRO A 28 -9.40 0.08 6.87
CA PRO A 28 -8.22 0.95 6.83
C PRO A 28 -7.94 1.55 5.44
N ALA A 29 -8.34 0.88 4.36
CA ALA A 29 -8.15 1.37 2.99
C ALA A 29 -9.10 2.52 2.63
N LEU A 30 -10.19 2.71 3.39
CA LEU A 30 -11.13 3.80 3.19
C LEU A 30 -10.66 5.13 3.80
N PHE A 31 -9.77 5.10 4.81
CA PHE A 31 -9.29 6.31 5.47
C PHE A 31 -8.60 7.30 4.52
N PRO A 32 -7.66 6.88 3.65
CA PRO A 32 -7.05 7.79 2.68
C PRO A 32 -8.06 8.37 1.69
N LEU A 33 -9.07 7.61 1.29
CA LEU A 33 -10.15 8.08 0.42
C LEU A 33 -11.00 9.14 1.12
N PHE A 34 -11.37 8.89 2.38
CA PHE A 34 -12.09 9.86 3.21
C PHE A 34 -11.31 11.16 3.38
N PHE A 35 -10.03 11.07 3.75
CA PHE A 35 -9.17 12.25 3.90
C PHE A 35 -8.95 12.99 2.59
N PHE A 36 -8.80 12.26 1.47
CA PHE A 36 -8.70 12.89 0.16
C PHE A 36 -9.95 13.73 -0.14
N VAL A 37 -11.15 13.17 0.01
CA VAL A 37 -12.40 13.92 -0.24
C VAL A 37 -12.54 15.10 0.72
N ALA A 38 -12.25 14.89 2.01
CA ALA A 38 -12.33 15.93 3.03
C ALA A 38 -11.38 17.10 2.75
N PHE A 39 -10.13 16.82 2.36
CA PHE A 39 -9.14 17.87 2.09
C PHE A 39 -9.29 18.46 0.69
N ALA A 40 -9.43 17.64 -0.34
CA ALA A 40 -9.58 18.13 -1.71
C ALA A 40 -10.81 19.04 -1.87
N GLY A 41 -11.92 18.71 -1.20
CA GLY A 41 -13.14 19.54 -1.20
C GLY A 41 -13.12 20.66 -0.15
N GLY A 42 -12.71 20.37 1.09
CA GLY A 42 -12.76 21.35 2.18
C GLY A 42 -11.70 22.44 2.08
N LEU A 43 -10.57 22.16 1.42
CA LEU A 43 -9.44 23.07 1.30
C LEU A 43 -9.18 23.52 -0.15
N THR A 44 -10.13 23.32 -1.08
CA THR A 44 -9.92 23.70 -2.49
C THR A 44 -9.49 25.17 -2.64
N ARG A 45 -10.02 26.06 -1.80
CA ARG A 45 -9.69 27.51 -1.78
C ARG A 45 -8.25 27.83 -1.39
N VAL A 46 -7.49 26.87 -0.87
CA VAL A 46 -6.03 26.99 -0.72
C VAL A 46 -5.37 27.19 -2.09
N GLY A 47 -5.99 26.73 -3.17
CA GLY A 47 -5.53 27.02 -4.54
C GLY A 47 -5.57 28.50 -4.92
N ASP A 48 -6.40 29.31 -4.26
CA ASP A 48 -6.63 30.72 -4.60
C ASP A 48 -5.79 31.69 -3.76
N ILE A 49 -5.01 31.19 -2.80
CA ILE A 49 -4.23 32.06 -1.91
C ILE A 49 -3.01 32.64 -2.64
N PRO A 50 -2.67 33.92 -2.38
CA PRO A 50 -1.42 34.49 -2.88
C PRO A 50 -0.21 33.65 -2.44
N GLY A 51 0.56 33.16 -3.40
CA GLY A 51 1.77 32.35 -3.17
C GLY A 51 1.64 30.85 -3.48
N PHE A 52 0.43 30.33 -3.67
CA PHE A 52 0.25 28.95 -4.14
C PHE A 52 0.34 28.87 -5.67
N ASN A 53 1.54 28.55 -6.18
CA ASN A 53 1.83 28.50 -7.62
C ASN A 53 2.03 27.07 -8.13
N TYR A 54 1.05 26.19 -7.91
CA TYR A 54 1.07 24.84 -8.48
C TYR A 54 0.18 24.75 -9.71
N ALA A 55 0.80 24.53 -10.88
CA ALA A 55 0.12 24.63 -12.18
C ALA A 55 -1.09 23.69 -12.34
N ALA A 56 -1.07 22.51 -11.71
CA ALA A 56 -2.17 21.55 -11.75
C ALA A 56 -3.25 21.78 -10.68
N GLY A 57 -3.08 22.81 -9.83
CA GLY A 57 -4.05 23.19 -8.80
C GLY A 57 -4.01 22.34 -7.52
N TYR A 58 -4.69 22.82 -6.48
CA TYR A 58 -4.63 22.25 -5.13
C TYR A 58 -5.09 20.78 -5.06
N ILE A 59 -6.11 20.41 -5.82
CA ILE A 59 -6.64 19.03 -5.83
C ILE A 59 -5.58 18.05 -6.36
N ALA A 60 -4.83 18.42 -7.39
CA ALA A 60 -3.75 17.60 -7.93
C ALA A 60 -2.59 17.47 -6.93
N PHE A 61 -2.28 18.54 -6.20
CA PHE A 61 -1.31 18.50 -5.10
C PHE A 61 -1.75 17.52 -3.99
N GLN A 62 -3.00 17.61 -3.56
CA GLN A 62 -3.56 16.74 -2.52
C GLN A 62 -3.62 15.27 -2.97
N TYR A 63 -3.88 15.03 -4.25
CA TYR A 63 -3.88 13.69 -4.84
C TYR A 63 -2.53 12.98 -4.71
N VAL A 64 -1.41 13.68 -4.95
CA VAL A 64 -0.06 13.11 -4.82
C VAL A 64 0.15 12.53 -3.42
N TRP A 65 -0.18 13.32 -2.40
CA TRP A 65 -0.09 12.89 -1.00
C TRP A 65 -1.02 11.72 -0.70
N ALA A 66 -2.30 11.81 -1.09
CA ALA A 66 -3.29 10.79 -0.81
C ALA A 66 -2.95 9.44 -1.47
N LEU A 67 -2.47 9.48 -2.71
CA LEU A 67 -2.03 8.30 -3.45
C LEU A 67 -0.83 7.64 -2.75
N LEU A 68 0.22 8.41 -2.44
CA LEU A 68 1.41 7.90 -1.78
C LEU A 68 1.09 7.32 -0.41
N GLN A 69 0.27 8.02 0.39
CA GLN A 69 -0.15 7.53 1.71
C GLN A 69 -0.94 6.22 1.58
N ALA A 70 -1.96 6.17 0.71
CA ALA A 70 -2.80 5.00 0.55
C ALA A 70 -2.00 3.76 0.12
N VAL A 71 -1.10 3.93 -0.84
CA VAL A 71 -0.28 2.87 -1.40
C VAL A 71 0.79 2.42 -0.41
N THR A 72 1.53 3.35 0.21
CA THR A 72 2.59 3.05 1.19
C THR A 72 2.02 2.37 2.43
N MET A 73 0.88 2.86 2.93
CA MET A 73 0.19 2.27 4.08
C MET A 73 -0.25 0.83 3.78
N GLY A 74 -0.72 0.55 2.56
CA GLY A 74 -1.02 -0.81 2.09
C GLY A 74 0.18 -1.75 2.19
N GLY A 75 1.38 -1.26 1.85
CA GLY A 75 2.64 -1.99 1.96
C GLY A 75 3.03 -2.30 3.40
N ALA A 76 2.99 -1.31 4.30
CA ALA A 76 3.30 -1.47 5.72
C ALA A 76 2.37 -2.49 6.41
N PHE A 77 1.09 -2.54 6.02
CA PHE A 77 0.15 -3.54 6.53
C PHE A 77 0.51 -5.00 6.21
N THR A 78 1.35 -5.23 5.20
CA THR A 78 1.92 -6.55 4.92
C THR A 78 2.76 -7.04 6.11
N GLY A 79 3.48 -6.14 6.78
CA GLY A 79 4.25 -6.46 7.99
C GLY A 79 3.37 -6.98 9.13
N PHE A 80 2.19 -6.37 9.35
CA PHE A 80 1.22 -6.87 10.32
C PHE A 80 0.69 -8.26 9.96
N SER A 81 0.46 -8.51 8.67
CA SER A 81 0.00 -9.82 8.19
C SER A 81 1.06 -10.91 8.42
N ILE A 82 2.34 -10.57 8.20
CA ILE A 82 3.47 -11.46 8.49
C ILE A 82 3.58 -11.71 9.99
N ALA A 83 3.52 -10.66 10.82
CA ALA A 83 3.60 -10.77 12.27
C ALA A 83 2.44 -11.61 12.84
N SER A 84 1.22 -11.41 12.33
CA SER A 84 0.05 -12.24 12.67
C SER A 84 0.25 -13.70 12.33
N ASP A 85 0.88 -14.01 11.19
CA ASP A 85 1.18 -15.38 10.81
C ASP A 85 2.24 -16.02 11.72
N PHE A 86 3.16 -15.24 12.29
CA PHE A 86 4.09 -15.73 13.31
C PHE A 86 3.39 -16.05 14.63
N GLU A 87 2.53 -15.16 15.11
CA GLU A 87 1.75 -15.36 16.34
C GLU A 87 0.86 -16.60 16.27
N ASN A 88 0.24 -16.83 15.11
CA ASN A 88 -0.62 -18.00 14.87
C ASN A 88 0.17 -19.29 14.57
N GLY A 89 1.51 -19.25 14.58
CA GLY A 89 2.37 -20.39 14.28
C GLY A 89 2.39 -20.83 12.81
N PHE A 90 1.60 -20.18 11.94
CA PHE A 90 1.54 -20.48 10.51
C PHE A 90 2.86 -20.19 9.81
N ALA A 91 3.50 -19.06 10.11
CA ALA A 91 4.78 -18.68 9.50
C ALA A 91 5.87 -19.73 9.76
N ARG A 92 5.87 -20.37 10.94
CA ARG A 92 6.82 -21.45 11.26
C ARG A 92 6.60 -22.68 10.38
N ARG A 93 5.34 -23.08 10.17
CA ARG A 93 4.98 -24.19 9.28
C ARG A 93 5.28 -23.86 7.82
N LEU A 94 4.99 -22.64 7.40
CA LEU A 94 5.28 -22.15 6.05
C LEU A 94 6.79 -22.16 5.74
N MET A 95 7.63 -21.70 6.69
CA MET A 95 9.09 -21.69 6.51
C MET A 95 9.72 -23.10 6.44
N LEU A 96 9.05 -24.11 7.00
CA LEU A 96 9.46 -25.52 6.91
C LEU A 96 8.99 -26.16 5.61
N ALA A 97 7.79 -25.81 5.14
CA ALA A 97 7.18 -26.36 3.93
C ALA A 97 7.70 -25.72 2.64
N ALA A 98 8.14 -24.46 2.69
CA ALA A 98 8.59 -23.74 1.50
C ALA A 98 9.96 -24.25 1.01
N SER A 99 10.00 -24.74 -0.22
CA SER A 99 11.25 -25.15 -0.88
C SER A 99 12.25 -23.99 -1.04
N ASN A 100 11.76 -22.74 -1.07
CA ASN A 100 12.60 -21.55 -1.10
C ASN A 100 11.94 -20.41 -0.28
N ARG A 101 12.64 -19.94 0.75
CA ARG A 101 12.14 -18.91 1.68
C ARG A 101 12.04 -17.52 1.06
N TYR A 102 12.86 -17.21 0.05
CA TYR A 102 12.77 -15.93 -0.68
C TYR A 102 11.44 -15.81 -1.44
N GLY A 103 10.85 -16.93 -1.85
CA GLY A 103 9.53 -16.94 -2.49
C GLY A 103 8.42 -16.44 -1.56
N ILE A 104 8.57 -16.58 -0.24
CA ILE A 104 7.60 -16.09 0.73
C ILE A 104 7.55 -14.55 0.69
N ILE A 105 8.71 -13.90 0.71
CA ILE A 105 8.82 -12.44 0.65
C ILE A 105 8.24 -11.93 -0.67
N LEU A 106 8.62 -12.55 -1.79
CA LEU A 106 8.06 -12.18 -3.09
C LEU A 106 6.52 -12.30 -3.10
N GLY A 107 5.97 -13.39 -2.56
CA GLY A 107 4.51 -13.57 -2.48
C GLY A 107 3.80 -12.48 -1.67
N TYR A 108 4.39 -12.05 -0.55
CA TYR A 108 3.89 -10.92 0.22
C TYR A 108 3.96 -9.60 -0.54
N THR A 109 5.06 -9.34 -1.26
CA THR A 109 5.19 -8.15 -2.13
C THR A 109 4.19 -8.19 -3.29
N MET A 110 3.93 -9.34 -3.90
CA MET A 110 2.92 -9.44 -4.95
C MET A 110 1.52 -9.16 -4.40
N ALA A 111 1.18 -9.69 -3.22
CA ALA A 111 -0.09 -9.38 -2.56
C ALA A 111 -0.22 -7.90 -2.18
N SER A 112 0.87 -7.26 -1.72
CA SER A 112 0.87 -5.82 -1.40
C SER A 112 0.63 -4.97 -2.64
N LEU A 113 1.20 -5.36 -3.79
CA LEU A 113 0.99 -4.68 -5.07
C LEU A 113 -0.44 -4.83 -5.58
N VAL A 114 -1.06 -6.00 -5.44
CA VAL A 114 -2.49 -6.18 -5.79
C VAL A 114 -3.37 -5.26 -4.95
N ARG A 115 -3.09 -5.15 -3.64
CA ARG A 115 -3.80 -4.22 -2.77
C ARG A 115 -3.55 -2.76 -3.16
N ALA A 116 -2.29 -2.39 -3.40
CA ALA A 116 -1.91 -1.04 -3.82
C ALA A 116 -2.56 -0.64 -5.14
N PHE A 117 -2.70 -1.57 -6.07
CA PHE A 117 -3.40 -1.35 -7.32
C PHE A 117 -4.87 -1.00 -7.05
N MET A 118 -5.57 -1.80 -6.24
CA MET A 118 -6.97 -1.54 -5.89
C MET A 118 -7.14 -0.16 -5.21
N THR A 119 -6.37 0.12 -4.15
CA THR A 119 -6.51 1.37 -3.41
C THR A 119 -6.07 2.57 -4.22
N GLY A 120 -4.97 2.44 -4.99
CA GLY A 120 -4.49 3.47 -5.90
C GLY A 120 -5.53 3.81 -6.96
N THR A 121 -6.14 2.81 -7.61
CA THR A 121 -7.21 3.03 -8.59
C THR A 121 -8.40 3.76 -7.97
N LEU A 122 -8.82 3.39 -6.75
CA LEU A 122 -9.92 4.08 -6.07
C LEU A 122 -9.60 5.56 -5.80
N VAL A 123 -8.38 5.87 -5.32
CA VAL A 123 -7.95 7.26 -5.09
C VAL A 123 -7.91 8.03 -6.41
N THR A 124 -7.38 7.44 -7.49
CA THR A 124 -7.34 8.06 -8.81
C THR A 124 -8.73 8.34 -9.35
N VAL A 125 -9.66 7.37 -9.27
CA VAL A 125 -11.05 7.57 -9.71
C VAL A 125 -11.71 8.71 -8.94
N LEU A 126 -11.55 8.76 -7.60
CA LEU A 126 -12.08 9.86 -6.81
C LEU A 126 -11.48 11.21 -7.20
N ALA A 127 -10.16 11.27 -7.45
CA ALA A 127 -9.51 12.51 -7.86
C ALA A 127 -10.06 13.04 -9.19
N LEU A 128 -10.29 12.16 -10.15
CA LEU A 128 -10.91 12.51 -11.43
C LEU A 128 -12.35 13.00 -11.24
N VAL A 129 -13.14 12.33 -10.38
CA VAL A 129 -14.51 12.77 -10.05
C VAL A 129 -14.52 14.15 -9.38
N THR A 130 -13.52 14.45 -8.54
CA THR A 130 -13.39 15.79 -7.91
C THR A 130 -12.89 16.88 -8.86
N GLY A 131 -12.66 16.58 -10.13
CA GLY A 131 -12.26 17.56 -11.14
C GLY A 131 -10.75 17.82 -11.21
N MET A 132 -9.92 16.88 -10.77
CA MET A 132 -8.47 16.98 -10.91
C MET A 132 -8.08 17.08 -12.39
N PRO A 133 -7.37 18.14 -12.83
CA PRO A 133 -6.90 18.24 -14.20
C PRO A 133 -5.73 17.27 -14.45
N ILE A 134 -5.76 16.55 -15.56
CA ILE A 134 -4.66 15.69 -16.01
C ILE A 134 -3.74 16.52 -16.90
N THR A 135 -2.73 17.18 -16.32
CA THR A 135 -1.86 18.12 -17.04
C THR A 135 -0.63 17.51 -17.72
N GLY A 136 -0.37 16.20 -17.59
CA GLY A 136 0.78 15.58 -18.26
C GLY A 136 0.87 14.06 -18.13
N GLY A 137 1.30 13.40 -19.20
CA GLY A 137 1.45 11.93 -19.25
C GLY A 137 2.66 11.40 -18.48
N PHE A 138 3.86 11.99 -18.69
CA PHE A 138 5.10 11.52 -18.07
C PHE A 138 5.11 11.68 -16.55
N ASP A 139 4.63 12.80 -16.03
CA ASP A 139 4.57 13.06 -14.58
C ASP A 139 3.61 12.10 -13.87
N PHE A 140 2.49 11.76 -14.53
CA PHE A 140 1.54 10.79 -14.01
C PHE A 140 2.15 9.39 -13.93
N PHE A 141 2.81 8.92 -14.99
CA PHE A 141 3.52 7.63 -14.96
C PHE A 141 4.66 7.62 -13.93
N GLY A 142 5.39 8.74 -13.80
CA GLY A 142 6.43 8.91 -12.79
C GLY A 142 5.88 8.81 -11.37
N LEU A 143 4.73 9.43 -11.11
CA LEU A 143 4.05 9.36 -9.81
C LEU A 143 3.58 7.93 -9.48
N ILE A 144 3.00 7.21 -10.46
CA ILE A 144 2.58 5.83 -10.27
C ILE A 144 3.79 4.93 -10.01
N ALA A 145 4.89 5.10 -10.76
CA ALA A 145 6.12 4.36 -10.53
C ALA A 145 6.69 4.65 -9.12
N LEU A 146 6.70 5.91 -8.68
CA LEU A 146 7.12 6.29 -7.34
C LEU A 146 6.23 5.65 -6.26
N ALA A 147 4.91 5.63 -6.45
CA ALA A 147 3.98 4.99 -5.52
C ALA A 147 4.23 3.49 -5.40
N ILE A 148 4.48 2.80 -6.53
CA ILE A 148 4.83 1.37 -6.53
C ILE A 148 6.16 1.14 -5.79
N LEU A 149 7.18 1.95 -6.05
CA LEU A 149 8.47 1.83 -5.35
C LEU A 149 8.33 2.08 -3.85
N ALA A 150 7.55 3.07 -3.44
CA ALA A 150 7.26 3.35 -2.04
C ALA A 150 6.50 2.19 -1.38
N ASN A 151 5.53 1.58 -2.07
CA ASN A 151 4.84 0.37 -1.58
C ASN A 151 5.82 -0.77 -1.34
N ILE A 152 6.70 -1.05 -2.30
CA ILE A 152 7.68 -2.13 -2.21
C ILE A 152 8.63 -1.86 -1.05
N ALA A 153 9.15 -0.63 -0.93
CA ALA A 153 10.03 -0.23 0.17
C ALA A 153 9.35 -0.42 1.54
N ALA A 154 8.12 0.08 1.70
CA ALA A 154 7.35 -0.09 2.94
C ALA A 154 7.03 -1.56 3.24
N THR A 155 6.74 -2.36 2.20
CA THR A 155 6.50 -3.79 2.34
C THR A 155 7.74 -4.55 2.79
N LEU A 156 8.89 -4.28 2.16
CA LEU A 156 10.16 -4.91 2.51
C LEU A 156 10.62 -4.50 3.91
N PHE A 157 10.45 -3.22 4.27
CA PHE A 157 10.73 -2.73 5.61
C PHE A 157 9.82 -3.42 6.65
N GLY A 158 8.50 -3.38 6.44
CA GLY A 158 7.53 -4.02 7.33
C GLY A 158 7.74 -5.53 7.45
N ALA A 159 8.08 -6.20 6.36
CA ALA A 159 8.44 -7.62 6.35
C ALA A 159 9.73 -7.87 7.16
N GLY A 160 10.77 -7.06 6.98
CA GLY A 160 12.02 -7.15 7.75
C GLY A 160 11.77 -7.02 9.25
N VAL A 161 11.04 -5.98 9.66
CA VAL A 161 10.67 -5.75 11.07
C VAL A 161 9.82 -6.91 11.61
N ALA A 162 8.84 -7.38 10.84
CA ALA A 162 7.96 -8.48 11.27
C ALA A 162 8.70 -9.82 11.38
N MET A 163 9.66 -10.11 10.50
CA MET A 163 10.49 -11.32 10.58
C MET A 163 11.44 -11.29 11.78
N MET A 164 11.86 -10.09 12.20
CA MET A 164 12.72 -9.86 13.36
C MET A 164 11.96 -9.93 14.68
N LEU A 165 10.87 -9.17 14.81
CA LEU A 165 10.14 -9.02 16.08
C LEU A 165 9.01 -10.04 16.26
N ARG A 166 8.46 -10.59 15.17
CA ARG A 166 7.51 -11.72 15.15
C ARG A 166 6.25 -11.52 16.01
N THR A 167 5.85 -10.27 16.22
CA THR A 167 4.65 -9.90 16.99
C THR A 167 3.99 -8.66 16.39
N GLN A 168 2.65 -8.59 16.44
CA GLN A 168 1.88 -7.42 16.05
C GLN A 168 2.02 -6.27 17.04
N GLN A 169 2.50 -6.53 18.26
CA GLN A 169 2.80 -5.48 19.24
C GLN A 169 3.94 -4.55 18.76
N ALA A 170 4.77 -5.02 17.83
CA ALA A 170 5.73 -4.20 17.10
C ALA A 170 5.11 -3.25 16.07
N GLY A 171 3.79 -3.13 16.03
CA GLY A 171 3.03 -2.31 15.10
C GLY A 171 3.48 -0.84 14.97
N PRO A 172 3.95 -0.16 16.03
CA PRO A 172 4.56 1.17 15.89
C PRO A 172 5.81 1.16 15.02
N VAL A 173 6.69 0.17 15.19
CA VAL A 173 7.94 0.03 14.41
C VAL A 173 7.64 -0.37 12.98
N ILE A 174 6.66 -1.25 12.74
CA ILE A 174 6.24 -1.66 11.39
C ILE A 174 5.74 -0.45 10.56
N ARG A 175 5.22 0.57 11.23
CA ARG A 175 4.64 1.78 10.60
C ARG A 175 5.62 2.95 10.48
N THR A 176 6.88 2.84 10.88
CA THR A 176 7.82 3.97 10.74
C THR A 176 8.07 4.48 9.30
N PRO A 177 7.92 3.71 8.21
CA PRO A 177 8.20 4.22 6.86
C PRO A 177 6.98 4.89 6.19
N ILE A 178 5.84 5.04 6.89
CA ILE A 178 4.62 5.69 6.35
C ILE A 178 4.51 7.13 6.84
#